data_AF-J8F2G6-F1
#
_entry.id   AF-J8F2G6-F1
#
_cell.length_a   1.000
_cell.length_b   1.000
_cell.length_c   1.000
_cell.angle_alpha   90.00
_cell.angle_beta   90.00
_cell.angle_gamma   90.00
#
_symmetry.space_group_name_H-M   'P 1'
#
loop_
_entity.id
_entity.type
_entity.pdbx_description
1 polymer ?
#
loop_
_entity_poly.entity_id
_entity_poly.type
_entity_poly.pdbx_seq_one_letter_code
_entity_poly.pdbx_strand_id
1 'polypeptide(L)' 'MKILTTRQNVLQEQLTAIQSLDVVSPFVTEVVEFTKSRIEHELHWITSLMKKI' A
#
# COMPACT_ATOMS: atom_id res chain seq x y z
N MET A 1 -9.33 15.78 -5.65
CA MET A 1 -8.19 15.22 -6.42
C MET A 1 -6.85 15.31 -5.68
N LYS A 2 -6.30 16.51 -5.39
CA LYS A 2 -4.93 16.66 -4.82
C LYS A 2 -4.65 15.78 -3.59
N ILE A 3 -5.58 15.71 -2.63
CA ILE A 3 -5.42 14.87 -1.42
C ILE A 3 -5.38 13.36 -1.72
N LEU A 4 -6.17 12.89 -2.70
CA LEU A 4 -6.18 11.49 -3.11
C LEU A 4 -4.90 11.13 -3.85
N THR A 5 -4.41 12.03 -4.71
CA THR A 5 -3.13 11.86 -5.40
C THR A 5 -1.96 11.83 -4.41
N THR A 6 -1.92 12.75 -3.44
CA THR A 6 -0.89 12.71 -2.38
C THR A 6 -0.94 11.41 -1.60
N ARG A 7 -2.14 10.95 -1.23
CA ARG A 7 -2.29 9.69 -0.49
C ARG A 7 -1.86 8.48 -1.32
N GLN A 8 -2.23 8.43 -2.60
CA GLN A 8 -1.84 7.37 -3.52
C GLN A 8 -0.31 7.28 -3.65
N ASN A 9 0.38 8.42 -3.77
CA ASN A 9 1.84 8.46 -3.87
C ASN A 9 2.51 7.90 -2.61
N VAL A 10 2.07 8.33 -1.42
CA VAL A 10 2.61 7.82 -0.14
C VAL A 10 2.40 6.31 -0.01
N LEU A 11 1.22 5.80 -0.37
CA LEU A 11 0.95 4.37 -0.33
C LEU A 11 1.81 3.59 -1.32
N GLN A 12 2.07 4.15 -2.50
CA GLN A 12 2.95 3.54 -3.50
C GLN A 12 4.40 3.45 -2.99
N GLU A 13 4.90 4.53 -2.37
CA GLU A 13 6.23 4.54 -1.74
C GLU A 13 6.33 3.49 -0.62
N GLN A 14 5.31 3.38 0.22
CA GLN A 14 5.25 2.38 1.29
C GLN A 14 5.22 0.95 0.72
N LEU A 15 4.46 0.71 -0.34
CA LEU A 15 4.39 -0.58 -1.01
C LEU A 15 5.77 -0.99 -1.55
N THR A 16 6.45 -0.07 -2.24
CA THR A 16 7.81 -0.30 -2.75
C THR A 16 8.80 -0.59 -1.62
N ALA A 17 8.75 0.18 -0.53
CA ALA A 17 9.61 -0.05 0.63
C ALA A 17 9.39 -1.45 1.24
N ILE A 18 8.12 -1.86 1.42
CA ILE A 18 7.78 -3.17 1.98
C ILE A 18 8.18 -4.32 1.06
N GLN A 19 8.04 -4.16 -0.26
CA GLN A 19 8.48 -5.15 -1.24
C GLN A 19 10.00 -5.32 -1.28
N SER A 20 10.76 -4.30 -0.87
CA SER A 20 12.22 -4.36 -0.77
C SER A 20 12.74 -4.95 0.55
N LEU A 21 11.88 -5.28 1.50
CA LEU A 21 12.28 -5.93 2.75
C LEU A 21 12.65 -7.39 2.49
N ASP A 22 13.87 -7.76 2.91
CA ASP A 22 14.26 -9.16 3.00
C ASP A 22 13.73 -9.75 4.31
N VAL A 23 12.82 -10.71 4.21
CA VAL A 23 12.05 -11.21 5.35
C VAL A 23 12.56 -12.57 5.79
N VAL A 24 13.27 -12.58 6.92
CA VAL A 24 13.98 -13.76 7.44
C VAL A 24 13.25 -14.51 8.55
N SER A 25 12.15 -13.95 9.09
CA SER A 25 11.40 -14.54 10.22
C SER A 25 9.92 -14.69 9.88
N PRO A 26 9.27 -15.84 10.20
CA PRO A 26 7.86 -16.09 9.89
C PRO A 26 6.90 -15.02 10.42
N PHE A 27 7.15 -14.51 11.63
CA PHE A 27 6.33 -13.44 12.21
C PHE A 27 6.48 -12.13 11.41
N VAL A 28 7.70 -11.80 11.00
CA VAL A 28 7.95 -10.59 10.20
C VAL A 28 7.33 -10.75 8.82
N THR A 29 7.35 -11.95 8.24
CA THR A 29 6.67 -12.27 6.96
C THR A 29 5.18 -12.01 7.05
N GLU A 30 4.51 -12.50 8.09
CA GLU A 30 3.07 -12.28 8.28
C GLU A 30 2.74 -10.78 8.41
N VAL A 31 3.54 -10.03 9.16
CA VAL A 31 3.36 -8.57 9.31
C VAL A 31 3.57 -7.85 7.97
N VAL A 32 4.58 -8.25 7.19
CA VAL A 32 4.87 -7.70 5.85
C VAL A 32 3.71 -7.99 4.89
N GLU A 33 3.23 -9.23 4.85
CA GLU A 33 2.12 -9.64 3.98
C GLU A 33 0.80 -8.94 4.35
N PHE A 34 0.48 -8.87 5.64
CA PHE A 34 -0.69 -8.14 6.11
C PHE A 34 -0.63 -6.66 5.72
N THR A 35 0.52 -6.03 5.95
CA THR A 35 0.72 -4.61 5.66
C THR A 35 0.63 -4.34 4.16
N LYS A 36 1.22 -5.21 3.33
CA LYS A 36 1.12 -5.17 1.87
C LYS A 36 -0.35 -5.25 1.42
N SER A 37 -1.08 -6.25 1.89
CA SER A 37 -2.50 -6.47 1.55
C SER A 37 -3.37 -5.24 1.89
N ARG A 38 -3.15 -4.63 3.06
CA ARG A 38 -3.83 -3.39 3.45
C ARG A 38 -3.54 -2.23 2.50
N ILE A 39 -2.28 -2.02 2.12
CA ILE A 39 -1.88 -0.93 1.22
C ILE A 39 -2.48 -1.14 -0.18
N GLU A 40 -2.43 -2.36 -0.70
CA GLU A 40 -3.02 -2.72 -2.01
C GLU A 40 -4.53 -2.48 -2.02
N HIS A 41 -5.24 -2.85 -0.95
CA HIS A 41 -6.65 -2.57 -0.79
C HIS A 41 -6.96 -1.06 -0.79
N GLU A 42 -6.18 -0.27 -0.05
CA GLU A 42 -6.38 1.18 0.01
C GLU A 42 -6.10 1.86 -1.34
N LEU A 43 -5.06 1.43 -2.06
CA LEU A 43 -4.76 1.90 -3.42
C LEU A 43 -5.91 1.59 -4.39
N HIS A 44 -6.48 0.39 -4.31
CA HIS A 44 -7.65 0.02 -5.09
C HIS A 44 -8.85 0.91 -4.77
N TRP A 45 -9.10 1.15 -3.47
CA TRP A 45 -10.18 2.02 -3.02
C TRP A 45 -10.00 3.47 -3.50
N ILE A 46 -8.80 4.05 -3.40
CA ILE A 46 -8.50 5.41 -3.91
C ILE A 46 -8.71 5.48 -5.41
N THR A 47 -8.24 4.48 -6.16
CA THR A 47 -8.42 4.41 -7.62
C THR A 47 -9.90 4.35 -7.99
N SER A 48 -10.69 3.55 -7.26
CA SER A 48 -12.14 3.46 -7.44
C SER A 48 -12.83 4.78 -7.12
N LEU A 49 -12.42 5.45 -6.04
CA LEU A 49 -12.96 6.75 -5.65
C LEU A 49 -12.65 7.80 -6.71
N MET A 50 -11.39 7.91 -7.17
CA MET A 50 -10.98 8.86 -8.20
C MET A 50 -11.70 8.69 -9.54
N LYS A 51 -12.23 7.49 -9.85
CA LYS A 51 -13.06 7.27 -11.05
C LYS A 51 -14.49 7.80 -10.89
N LYS A 52 -14.96 8.01 -9.65
CA LYS A 52 -16.33 8.40 -9.32
C LYS A 52 -16.49 9.91 -9.10
N ILE A 53 -15.39 10.65 -8.98
CA ILE A 53 -15.34 12.11 -8.80
C ILE A 53 -14.63 12.76 -9.98
#